data_AF-A0A7G8IKR7-F1
#
_entry.id   AF-A0A7G8IKR7-F1
#
_cell.length_a   1.000
_cell.length_b   1.000
_cell.length_c   1.000
_cell.angle_alpha   90.00
_cell.angle_beta   90.00
_cell.angle_gamma   90.00
#
_symmetry.space_group_name_H-M   'P 1'
#
loop_
_entity.id
_entity.type
_entity.pdbx_description
1 polymer ?
#
loop_
_entity_poly.entity_id
_entity_poly.type
_entity_poly.pdbx_seq_one_letter_code
_entity_poly.pdbx_strand_id
1 'polypeptide(L)'
;MFTRFAAGALAAASLTTLAVAAEASHRPVRWVSGGAVWSTEDSAFATFFSEGEMTDRALEAGIYNSGWTADEVQEGMTKTYDVDLLGVANFLYSADGVAFLDDQTSSYFPYWQKKKTAVVALRSAIILDAVDGEISSASIMSNLPVDFRLNDNGTSDGAQNVCKAGLDAPQSTSLMSWYVFLPACVQANQILPMEPASVAAPVRGLW
;
A
#
# COMPACT_ATOMS: atom_id res chain seq x y z
N MET A 1 -44.02 68.87 -9.39
CA MET A 1 -44.77 67.86 -8.62
C MET A 1 -44.17 66.50 -8.99
N PHE A 2 -43.49 65.86 -8.02
CA PHE A 2 -43.17 64.41 -7.89
C PHE A 2 -42.43 63.67 -9.04
N THR A 3 -41.13 63.34 -8.89
CA THR A 3 -40.52 62.01 -8.53
C THR A 3 -40.65 60.90 -9.60
N ARG A 4 -39.72 59.96 -9.89
CA ARG A 4 -38.51 59.38 -9.26
C ARG A 4 -37.88 58.36 -10.27
N PHE A 5 -36.53 58.21 -10.26
CA PHE A 5 -35.68 56.98 -10.37
C PHE A 5 -35.89 56.02 -11.60
N ALA A 6 -34.90 55.34 -12.17
CA ALA A 6 -33.73 54.68 -11.58
C ALA A 6 -32.63 54.44 -12.63
N ALA A 7 -31.37 54.61 -12.20
CA ALA A 7 -30.19 54.08 -12.88
C ALA A 7 -30.01 52.61 -12.45
N GLY A 8 -30.09 51.67 -13.39
CA GLY A 8 -29.82 50.26 -13.14
C GLY A 8 -28.32 49.98 -13.20
N ALA A 9 -27.70 49.77 -12.04
CA ALA A 9 -26.36 49.20 -11.95
C ALA A 9 -26.47 47.66 -12.01
N LEU A 10 -25.94 47.05 -13.07
CA LEU A 10 -25.75 45.60 -13.16
C LEU A 10 -24.51 45.22 -12.33
N ALA A 11 -24.71 44.81 -11.09
CA ALA A 11 -23.69 44.13 -10.30
C ALA A 11 -23.73 42.63 -10.65
N ALA A 12 -22.85 42.20 -11.55
CA ALA A 12 -22.59 40.79 -11.79
C ALA A 12 -21.63 40.27 -10.71
N ALA A 13 -22.18 39.65 -9.67
CA ALA A 13 -21.39 38.85 -8.73
C ALA A 13 -21.16 37.47 -9.37
N SER A 14 -20.05 37.30 -10.08
CA SER A 14 -19.56 35.99 -10.50
C SER A 14 -19.03 35.25 -9.27
N LEU A 15 -19.90 34.45 -8.65
CA LEU A 15 -19.49 33.40 -7.73
C LEU A 15 -18.80 32.31 -8.56
N THR A 16 -17.49 32.40 -8.73
CA THR A 16 -16.68 31.25 -9.11
C THR A 16 -16.72 30.27 -7.94
N THR A 17 -17.64 29.32 -8.01
CA THR A 17 -17.56 28.10 -7.22
C THR A 17 -16.29 27.38 -7.66
N LEU A 18 -15.23 27.50 -6.86
CA LEU A 18 -14.13 26.55 -6.90
C LEU A 18 -14.74 25.21 -6.53
N ALA A 19 -15.15 24.44 -7.54
CA ALA A 19 -15.32 23.01 -7.38
C ALA A 19 -13.94 22.48 -6.98
N VAL A 20 -13.71 22.35 -5.67
CA VAL A 20 -12.71 21.41 -5.17
C VAL A 20 -13.08 20.10 -5.85
N ALA A 21 -12.23 19.64 -6.76
CA ALA A 21 -12.35 18.28 -7.27
C ALA A 21 -12.37 17.42 -6.02
N ALA A 22 -13.49 16.75 -5.75
CA ALA A 22 -13.51 15.67 -4.79
C ALA A 22 -12.49 14.67 -5.33
N GLU A 23 -11.29 14.65 -4.77
CA GLU A 23 -10.35 13.56 -4.99
C GLU A 23 -11.15 12.30 -4.67
N ALA A 24 -11.25 11.40 -5.65
CA ALA A 24 -11.91 10.13 -5.43
C ALA A 24 -11.18 9.47 -4.25
N SER A 25 -11.90 9.20 -3.15
CA SER A 25 -11.27 8.62 -1.97
C SER A 25 -10.61 7.30 -2.36
N HIS A 26 -9.28 7.23 -2.21
CA HIS A 26 -8.52 6.02 -2.50
C HIS A 26 -8.86 4.97 -1.42
N ARG A 27 -9.18 3.76 -1.90
CA ARG A 27 -9.61 2.63 -1.08
C ARG A 27 -8.59 1.53 -1.29
N PRO A 28 -7.49 1.54 -0.52
CA PRO A 28 -6.40 0.60 -0.73
C PRO A 28 -6.93 -0.81 -0.56
N VAL A 29 -7.85 -1.03 0.38
CA VAL A 29 -8.43 -2.34 0.68
C VAL A 29 -9.93 -2.37 0.42
N ARG A 30 -10.34 -3.33 -0.42
CA ARG A 30 -11.72 -3.81 -0.51
C ARG A 30 -11.85 -5.22 0.05
N TRP A 31 -12.64 -5.35 1.10
CA TRP A 31 -12.92 -6.60 1.79
C TRP A 31 -14.08 -7.31 1.12
N VAL A 32 -14.05 -8.64 1.11
CA VAL A 32 -15.22 -9.44 0.74
C VAL A 32 -15.53 -10.37 1.90
N SER A 33 -16.79 -10.37 2.33
CA SER A 33 -17.29 -11.26 3.38
C SER A 33 -18.67 -11.75 2.96
N GLY A 34 -18.75 -13.02 2.57
CA GLY A 34 -19.96 -13.59 1.97
C GLY A 34 -20.35 -12.83 0.69
N GLY A 35 -21.61 -12.41 0.58
CA GLY A 35 -22.09 -11.65 -0.58
C GLY A 35 -21.78 -10.14 -0.54
N ALA A 36 -21.17 -9.63 0.54
CA ALA A 36 -20.96 -8.21 0.75
C ALA A 36 -19.51 -7.79 0.44
N VAL A 37 -19.38 -6.67 -0.28
CA VAL A 37 -18.10 -6.00 -0.52
C VAL A 37 -18.05 -4.75 0.35
N TRP A 38 -17.02 -4.66 1.18
CA TRP A 38 -16.75 -3.50 2.03
C TRP A 38 -15.48 -2.81 1.54
N SER A 39 -15.27 -1.55 1.90
CA SER A 39 -14.06 -0.82 1.49
C SER A 39 -13.65 0.12 2.59
N THR A 40 -12.37 0.12 2.91
CA THR A 40 -11.78 1.05 3.88
C THR A 40 -11.00 2.11 3.11
N GLU A 41 -11.18 3.36 3.50
CA GLU A 41 -10.48 4.51 2.92
C GLU A 41 -9.11 4.70 3.58
N ASP A 42 -8.17 5.32 2.87
CA ASP A 42 -6.85 5.66 3.42
C ASP A 42 -6.93 6.43 4.73
N SER A 43 -7.89 7.34 4.87
CA SER A 43 -8.08 8.14 6.08
C SER A 43 -8.37 7.29 7.31
N ALA A 44 -9.14 6.21 7.18
CA ALA A 44 -9.44 5.30 8.28
C ALA A 44 -8.21 4.47 8.67
N PHE A 45 -7.43 4.01 7.69
CA PHE A 45 -6.14 3.37 7.97
C PHE A 45 -5.16 4.34 8.63
N ALA A 46 -5.08 5.58 8.14
CA ALA A 46 -4.21 6.61 8.70
C ALA A 46 -4.54 6.89 10.17
N THR A 47 -5.82 7.11 10.51
CA THR A 47 -6.27 7.29 11.90
C THR A 47 -5.92 6.07 12.76
N PHE A 48 -6.17 4.85 12.28
CA PHE A 48 -5.82 3.64 13.01
C PHE A 48 -4.30 3.55 13.25
N PHE A 49 -3.47 3.83 12.24
CA PHE A 49 -2.03 3.76 12.39
C PHE A 49 -1.47 4.84 13.32
N SER A 50 -2.00 6.07 13.29
CA SER A 50 -1.48 7.17 14.11
C SER A 50 -2.03 7.19 15.54
N GLU A 51 -3.29 6.82 15.73
CA GLU A 51 -4.01 7.01 17.00
C GLU A 51 -4.46 5.69 17.64
N GLY A 52 -4.40 4.57 16.91
CA GLY A 52 -4.96 3.29 17.33
C GLY A 52 -6.50 3.25 17.28
N GLU A 53 -7.15 4.32 16.82
CA GLU A 53 -8.61 4.40 16.76
C GLU A 53 -9.15 3.76 15.47
N MET A 54 -10.08 2.82 15.63
CA MET A 54 -10.81 2.22 14.51
C MET A 54 -12.09 3.01 14.24
N THR A 55 -12.06 3.87 13.22
CA THR A 55 -13.21 4.70 12.80
C THR A 55 -14.03 4.05 11.67
N ASP A 56 -13.53 2.96 11.09
CA ASP A 56 -14.16 2.23 9.99
C ASP A 56 -14.53 0.80 10.41
N ARG A 57 -15.80 0.44 10.20
CA ARG A 57 -16.34 -0.88 10.57
C ARG A 57 -15.71 -2.02 9.77
N ALA A 58 -15.32 -1.77 8.52
CA ALA A 58 -14.74 -2.81 7.69
C ALA A 58 -13.29 -3.11 8.10
N LEU A 59 -12.53 -2.08 8.48
CA LEU A 59 -11.22 -2.21 9.12
C LEU A 59 -11.31 -2.96 10.44
N GLU A 60 -12.24 -2.58 11.32
CA GLU A 60 -12.48 -3.25 12.60
C GLU A 60 -12.76 -4.75 12.40
N ALA A 61 -13.66 -5.08 11.46
CA ALA A 61 -13.96 -6.47 11.13
C ALA A 61 -12.76 -7.21 10.51
N GLY A 62 -11.97 -6.54 9.67
CA GLY A 62 -10.76 -7.10 9.06
C GLY A 62 -9.70 -7.46 10.10
N ILE A 63 -9.48 -6.58 11.08
CA ILE A 63 -8.57 -6.80 12.21
C ILE A 63 -9.12 -7.90 13.11
N TYR A 64 -10.39 -7.85 13.51
CA TYR A 64 -10.99 -8.87 14.38
C TYR A 64 -10.91 -10.28 13.79
N ASN A 65 -11.18 -10.41 12.48
CA ASN A 65 -11.12 -11.70 11.78
C ASN A 65 -9.69 -12.13 11.45
N SER A 66 -8.68 -11.28 11.66
CA SER A 66 -7.28 -11.60 11.35
C SER A 66 -6.64 -12.58 12.35
N GLY A 67 -7.20 -12.69 13.55
CA GLY A 67 -6.59 -13.44 14.67
C GLY A 67 -5.45 -12.71 15.36
N TRP A 68 -5.24 -11.43 15.05
CA TRP A 68 -4.34 -10.53 15.76
C TRP A 68 -5.14 -9.52 16.58
N THR A 69 -4.51 -8.99 17.63
CA THR A 69 -5.02 -7.82 18.33
C THR A 69 -4.85 -6.56 17.48
N ALA A 70 -5.63 -5.52 17.75
CA ALA A 70 -5.49 -4.24 17.07
C ALA A 70 -4.09 -3.65 17.26
N ASP A 71 -3.54 -3.74 18.48
CA ASP A 71 -2.20 -3.25 18.81
C ASP A 71 -1.11 -3.99 18.01
N GLU A 72 -1.20 -5.33 17.91
CA GLU A 72 -0.25 -6.13 17.10
C GLU A 72 -0.30 -5.78 15.62
N VAL A 73 -1.51 -5.56 15.08
CA VAL A 73 -1.66 -5.11 13.68
C VAL A 73 -1.10 -3.70 13.54
N GLN A 74 -1.42 -2.77 14.42
CA GLN A 74 -0.93 -1.40 14.36
C GLN A 74 0.60 -1.36 14.40
N GLU A 75 1.22 -2.06 15.36
CA GLU A 75 2.68 -2.18 15.49
C GLU A 75 3.28 -2.81 14.24
N GLY A 76 2.74 -3.94 13.77
CA GLY A 76 3.24 -4.62 12.59
C GLY A 76 3.09 -3.82 11.29
N MET A 77 2.02 -3.03 11.17
CA MET A 77 1.77 -2.20 10.00
C MET A 77 2.69 -0.97 9.93
N THR A 78 3.01 -0.40 11.08
CA THR A 78 3.81 0.84 11.21
C THR A 78 5.30 0.59 11.42
N LYS A 79 5.70 -0.66 11.69
CA LYS A 79 7.11 -1.04 11.79
C LYS A 79 7.85 -0.77 10.47
N THR A 80 8.95 -0.04 10.59
CA THR A 80 9.86 0.26 9.47
C THR A 80 11.00 -0.76 9.40
N TYR A 81 11.52 -0.96 8.19
CA TYR A 81 12.63 -1.84 7.89
C TYR A 81 13.63 -1.11 6.99
N ASP A 82 14.90 -1.08 7.39
CA ASP A 82 15.98 -0.51 6.58
C ASP A 82 16.21 -1.34 5.31
N VAL A 83 16.29 -0.67 4.16
CA VAL A 83 16.53 -1.27 2.85
C VAL A 83 17.42 -0.41 1.96
N ASP A 84 18.09 -1.04 1.00
CA ASP A 84 18.73 -0.36 -0.12
C ASP A 84 17.78 -0.30 -1.31
N LEU A 85 17.47 0.89 -1.81
CA LEU A 85 16.56 1.09 -2.94
C LEU A 85 16.98 0.27 -4.17
N LEU A 86 18.28 0.24 -4.48
CA LEU A 86 18.78 -0.52 -5.63
C LEU A 86 18.68 -2.02 -5.37
N GLY A 87 18.94 -2.48 -4.14
CA GLY A 87 18.81 -3.87 -3.75
C GLY A 87 17.38 -4.38 -3.80
N VAL A 88 16.41 -3.57 -3.35
CA VAL A 88 14.99 -3.85 -3.50
C VAL A 88 14.59 -3.87 -4.97
N ALA A 89 15.00 -2.88 -5.77
CA ALA A 89 14.70 -2.87 -7.19
C ALA A 89 15.29 -4.09 -7.92
N ASN A 90 16.56 -4.43 -7.67
CA ASN A 90 17.22 -5.60 -8.25
C ASN A 90 16.48 -6.89 -7.91
N PHE A 91 16.06 -7.05 -6.65
CA PHE A 91 15.22 -8.17 -6.24
C PHE A 91 13.90 -8.18 -7.03
N LEU A 92 13.10 -7.11 -6.96
CA LEU A 92 11.75 -7.07 -7.54
C LEU A 92 11.71 -7.17 -9.08
N TYR A 93 12.81 -6.85 -9.76
CA TYR A 93 12.98 -7.04 -11.21
C TYR A 93 13.67 -8.36 -11.59
N SER A 94 14.22 -9.11 -10.63
CA SER A 94 14.76 -10.46 -10.87
C SER A 94 13.63 -11.47 -11.18
N ALA A 95 14.01 -12.64 -11.70
CA ALA A 95 13.05 -13.73 -11.94
C ALA A 95 12.34 -14.16 -10.64
N ASP A 96 13.11 -14.28 -9.54
CA ASP A 96 12.58 -14.67 -8.23
C ASP A 96 11.65 -13.59 -7.66
N GLY A 97 12.00 -12.31 -7.82
CA GLY A 97 11.14 -11.20 -7.39
C GLY A 97 9.86 -11.08 -8.22
N VAL A 98 9.89 -11.38 -9.51
CA VAL A 98 8.67 -11.46 -10.34
C VAL A 98 7.77 -12.59 -9.86
N ALA A 99 8.34 -13.78 -9.60
CA ALA A 99 7.58 -14.92 -9.08
C ALA A 99 7.00 -14.62 -7.69
N PHE A 100 7.79 -14.00 -6.81
CA PHE A 100 7.35 -13.48 -5.53
C PHE A 100 6.15 -12.53 -5.68
N LEU A 101 6.24 -11.50 -6.53
CA LEU A 101 5.15 -10.55 -6.72
C LEU A 101 3.89 -11.18 -7.33
N ASP A 102 4.03 -12.14 -8.24
CA ASP A 102 2.90 -12.88 -8.80
C ASP A 102 2.17 -13.67 -7.70
N ASP A 103 2.94 -14.35 -6.84
CA ASP A 103 2.43 -15.07 -5.69
C ASP A 103 1.81 -14.13 -4.65
N GLN A 104 2.47 -13.04 -4.27
CA GLN A 104 1.94 -12.06 -3.30
C GLN A 104 0.66 -11.39 -3.79
N THR A 105 0.46 -11.29 -5.10
CA THR A 105 -0.77 -10.72 -5.68
C THR A 105 -1.82 -11.78 -5.99
N SER A 106 -1.63 -13.05 -5.62
CA SER A 106 -2.53 -14.20 -5.88
C SER A 106 -3.98 -13.96 -5.42
N SER A 107 -4.14 -13.43 -4.21
CA SER A 107 -5.45 -13.21 -3.56
C SER A 107 -5.77 -11.73 -3.35
N TYR A 108 -4.80 -10.85 -3.61
CA TYR A 108 -4.92 -9.41 -3.44
C TYR A 108 -4.39 -8.66 -4.67
N PHE A 109 -5.29 -8.00 -5.41
CA PHE A 109 -4.96 -7.43 -6.73
C PHE A 109 -5.81 -6.20 -7.08
N PRO A 110 -5.41 -5.39 -8.07
CA PRO A 110 -6.18 -4.24 -8.55
C PRO A 110 -7.64 -4.56 -8.85
N TYR A 111 -8.58 -3.79 -8.30
CA TYR A 111 -10.01 -4.06 -8.42
C TYR A 111 -10.48 -4.13 -9.88
N TRP A 112 -10.06 -3.18 -10.73
CA TRP A 112 -10.50 -3.07 -12.12
C TRP A 112 -9.66 -3.90 -13.10
N GLN A 113 -8.34 -3.81 -13.01
CA GLN A 113 -7.41 -4.47 -13.94
C GLN A 113 -7.10 -5.93 -13.56
N LYS A 114 -7.54 -6.36 -12.37
CA LYS A 114 -7.31 -7.70 -11.82
C LYS A 114 -5.82 -8.06 -11.88
N LYS A 115 -5.51 -9.28 -12.32
CA LYS A 115 -4.15 -9.82 -12.41
C LYS A 115 -3.25 -9.15 -13.44
N LYS A 116 -3.81 -8.52 -14.47
CA LYS A 116 -3.03 -8.02 -15.61
C LYS A 116 -1.98 -6.99 -15.21
N THR A 117 -2.26 -6.21 -14.17
CA THR A 117 -1.36 -5.14 -13.70
C THR A 117 -0.94 -5.32 -12.24
N ALA A 118 -1.24 -6.46 -11.63
CA ALA A 118 -1.05 -6.65 -10.19
C ALA A 118 0.43 -6.58 -9.79
N VAL A 119 1.28 -7.33 -10.49
CA VAL A 119 2.74 -7.33 -10.29
C VAL A 119 3.32 -5.93 -10.43
N VAL A 120 2.92 -5.19 -11.48
CA VAL A 120 3.45 -3.84 -11.74
C VAL A 120 3.00 -2.87 -10.65
N ALA A 121 1.73 -2.92 -10.23
CA ALA A 121 1.18 -2.03 -9.22
C ALA A 121 1.80 -2.28 -7.83
N LEU A 122 1.96 -3.54 -7.42
CA LEU A 122 2.60 -3.85 -6.15
C LEU A 122 4.09 -3.51 -6.18
N ARG A 123 4.79 -3.83 -7.28
CA ARG A 123 6.20 -3.44 -7.46
C ARG A 123 6.38 -1.93 -7.32
N SER A 124 5.55 -1.13 -8.00
CA SER A 124 5.68 0.32 -7.95
C SER A 124 5.47 0.86 -6.54
N ALA A 125 4.50 0.32 -5.79
CA ALA A 125 4.25 0.74 -4.42
C ALA A 125 5.45 0.46 -3.50
N ILE A 126 6.04 -0.74 -3.59
CA ILE A 126 7.22 -1.10 -2.80
C ILE A 126 8.44 -0.25 -3.17
N ILE A 127 8.67 0.00 -4.47
CA ILE A 127 9.81 0.83 -4.90
C ILE A 127 9.63 2.29 -4.49
N LEU A 128 8.42 2.83 -4.57
CA LEU A 128 8.13 4.19 -4.13
C LEU A 128 8.31 4.34 -2.62
N ASP A 129 7.96 3.31 -1.86
CA ASP A 129 8.18 3.29 -0.42
C ASP A 129 9.67 3.29 -0.07
N ALA A 130 10.46 2.44 -0.73
CA ALA A 130 11.89 2.27 -0.46
C ALA A 130 12.80 3.48 -0.80
N VAL A 131 12.25 4.60 -1.28
CA VAL A 131 13.03 5.75 -1.80
C VAL A 131 13.89 6.41 -0.72
N ASP A 132 13.39 6.48 0.51
CA ASP A 132 14.10 7.07 1.65
C ASP A 132 15.02 6.09 2.39
N GLY A 133 15.09 4.85 1.92
CA GLY A 133 15.88 3.78 2.54
C GLY A 133 15.13 2.98 3.60
N GLU A 134 13.84 3.23 3.78
CA GLU A 134 12.99 2.46 4.69
C GLU A 134 11.76 1.92 3.95
N ILE A 135 11.18 0.83 4.45
CA ILE A 135 9.86 0.38 4.01
C ILE A 135 8.97 0.00 5.19
N SER A 136 7.66 0.21 5.03
CA SER A 136 6.64 -0.21 5.98
C SER A 136 5.35 -0.65 5.29
N SER A 137 4.55 -1.47 5.96
CA SER A 137 3.30 -1.96 5.38
C SER A 137 2.31 -0.82 5.13
N ALA A 138 2.24 0.14 6.07
CA ALA A 138 1.39 1.31 6.00
C ALA A 138 1.75 2.21 4.80
N SER A 139 3.04 2.46 4.58
CA SER A 139 3.48 3.31 3.48
C SER A 139 3.48 2.61 2.12
N ILE A 140 3.74 1.28 2.05
CA ILE A 140 3.45 0.49 0.84
C ILE A 140 1.96 0.58 0.47
N MET A 141 1.07 0.49 1.48
CA MET A 141 -0.38 0.58 1.27
C MET A 141 -0.78 1.94 0.68
N SER A 142 -0.26 3.04 1.21
CA SER A 142 -0.57 4.39 0.72
C SER A 142 0.05 4.70 -0.65
N ASN A 143 1.13 4.01 -1.01
CA ASN A 143 1.78 4.12 -2.32
C ASN A 143 1.15 3.24 -3.41
N LEU A 144 0.05 2.52 -3.12
CA LEU A 144 -0.66 1.75 -4.13
C LEU A 144 -1.22 2.69 -5.22
N PRO A 145 -0.96 2.42 -6.51
CA PRO A 145 -1.38 3.33 -7.57
C PRO A 145 -2.88 3.27 -7.89
N VAL A 146 -3.58 2.25 -7.39
CA VAL A 146 -5.01 1.97 -7.63
C VAL A 146 -5.59 1.17 -6.46
N ASP A 147 -6.91 1.19 -6.30
CA ASP A 147 -7.60 0.36 -5.31
C ASP A 147 -7.35 -1.14 -5.54
N PHE A 148 -6.93 -1.85 -4.50
CA PHE A 148 -6.83 -3.30 -4.50
C PHE A 148 -8.06 -3.92 -3.84
N ARG A 149 -8.31 -5.18 -4.19
CA ARG A 149 -9.37 -6.00 -3.58
C ARG A 149 -8.80 -7.31 -3.10
N LEU A 150 -9.31 -7.76 -1.96
CA LEU A 150 -9.23 -9.14 -1.57
C LEU A 150 -10.19 -9.94 -2.46
N ASN A 151 -9.75 -11.09 -2.97
CA ASN A 151 -10.66 -12.03 -3.59
C ASN A 151 -11.26 -12.94 -2.52
N ASP A 152 -12.59 -13.08 -2.53
CA ASP A 152 -13.29 -14.03 -1.66
C ASP A 152 -12.86 -15.47 -1.98
N ASN A 153 -12.98 -16.36 -0.98
CA ASN A 153 -12.66 -17.79 -0.98
C ASN A 153 -13.48 -18.58 -2.04
N GLY A 154 -13.24 -18.34 -3.33
CA GLY A 154 -13.95 -19.02 -4.41
C GLY A 154 -13.17 -19.21 -5.71
N THR A 155 -12.14 -18.40 -6.00
CA THR A 155 -11.26 -18.59 -7.18
C THR A 155 -9.77 -18.47 -6.87
N SER A 156 -9.42 -17.84 -5.75
CA SER A 156 -8.16 -18.05 -5.05
C SER A 156 -8.37 -19.14 -4.01
N ASP A 157 -7.31 -19.85 -3.64
CA ASP A 157 -7.30 -20.90 -2.62
C ASP A 157 -7.57 -20.38 -1.18
N GLY A 158 -7.83 -19.08 -1.03
CA GLY A 158 -8.03 -18.40 0.24
C GLY A 158 -6.74 -18.12 1.00
N ALA A 159 -5.59 -18.55 0.47
CA ALA A 159 -4.30 -18.23 1.05
C ALA A 159 -3.98 -16.76 0.75
N GLN A 160 -3.51 -16.05 1.78
CA GLN A 160 -2.99 -14.69 1.63
C GLN A 160 -1.49 -14.69 1.39
N ASN A 161 -0.89 -15.85 1.09
CA ASN A 161 0.55 -16.00 0.83
C ASN A 161 1.42 -15.22 1.83
N VAL A 162 1.05 -15.35 3.11
CA VAL A 162 1.68 -14.61 4.19
C VAL A 162 3.15 -14.99 4.25
N CYS A 163 3.99 -13.96 4.27
CA CYS A 163 5.44 -14.03 4.35
C CYS A 163 5.99 -14.50 5.71
N LYS A 164 5.31 -15.46 6.33
CA LYS A 164 5.66 -16.08 7.61
C LYS A 164 5.07 -17.48 7.69
N ALA A 165 5.94 -18.46 7.92
CA ALA A 165 5.55 -19.84 8.16
C ALA A 165 5.05 -20.04 9.60
N GLY A 166 4.25 -21.09 9.81
CA GLY A 166 3.82 -21.53 11.15
C GLY A 166 2.72 -20.67 11.79
N LEU A 167 1.96 -19.92 10.99
CA LEU A 167 0.76 -19.23 11.45
C LEU A 167 -0.45 -20.16 11.40
N ASP A 168 -1.22 -20.16 12.49
CA ASP A 168 -2.50 -20.86 12.54
C ASP A 168 -3.58 -20.08 11.77
N ALA A 169 -4.68 -20.76 11.42
CA ALA A 169 -5.88 -20.05 11.00
C ALA A 169 -6.47 -19.32 12.23
N PRO A 170 -6.86 -18.04 12.13
CA PRO A 170 -7.11 -17.28 10.89
C PRO A 170 -5.92 -16.42 10.38
N GLN A 171 -4.80 -16.38 11.09
CA GLN A 171 -3.66 -15.51 10.77
C GLN A 171 -3.05 -15.83 9.40
N SER A 172 -2.95 -17.10 9.00
CA SER A 172 -2.37 -17.50 7.70
C SER A 172 -3.23 -17.13 6.47
N THR A 173 -4.51 -16.80 6.67
CA THR A 173 -5.45 -16.40 5.61
C THR A 173 -5.87 -14.93 5.72
N SER A 174 -5.16 -14.15 6.53
CA SER A 174 -5.50 -12.76 6.83
C SER A 174 -4.71 -11.79 5.93
N LEU A 175 -5.42 -10.82 5.34
CA LEU A 175 -4.80 -9.71 4.62
C LEU A 175 -3.94 -8.84 5.56
N MET A 176 -4.31 -8.73 6.84
CA MET A 176 -3.49 -8.01 7.82
C MET A 176 -2.17 -8.71 8.04
N SER A 177 -2.15 -10.05 8.15
CA SER A 177 -0.90 -10.79 8.23
C SER A 177 -0.06 -10.62 6.97
N TRP A 178 -0.69 -10.64 5.79
CA TRP A 178 0.02 -10.42 4.52
C TRP A 178 0.77 -9.09 4.53
N TYR A 179 0.07 -8.00 4.86
CA TYR A 179 0.69 -6.69 4.96
C TYR A 179 1.79 -6.66 6.03
N VAL A 180 1.49 -7.05 7.28
CA VAL A 180 2.43 -7.01 8.42
C VAL A 180 3.77 -7.69 8.11
N PHE A 181 3.76 -8.78 7.34
CA PHE A 181 4.99 -9.52 7.02
C PHE A 181 5.62 -9.18 5.67
N LEU A 182 4.94 -8.42 4.79
CA LEU A 182 5.45 -8.09 3.46
C LEU A 182 6.78 -7.31 3.51
N PRO A 183 6.94 -6.22 4.31
CA PRO A 183 8.18 -5.45 4.31
C PRO A 183 9.39 -6.28 4.76
N ALA A 184 9.24 -7.08 5.82
CA ALA A 184 10.30 -7.96 6.30
C ALA A 184 10.76 -8.97 5.23
N CYS A 185 9.80 -9.48 4.45
CA CYS A 185 10.07 -10.38 3.33
C CYS A 185 10.87 -9.71 2.22
N VAL A 186 10.48 -8.49 1.84
CA VAL A 186 11.20 -7.69 0.83
C VAL A 186 12.61 -7.37 1.33
N GLN A 187 12.74 -6.92 2.59
CA GLN A 187 14.03 -6.65 3.21
C GLN A 187 14.95 -7.87 3.18
N ALA A 188 14.44 -9.06 3.53
CA ALA A 188 15.24 -10.28 3.59
C ALA A 188 15.72 -10.77 2.21
N ASN A 189 15.05 -10.37 1.13
CA ASN A 189 15.36 -10.82 -0.23
C ASN A 189 16.04 -9.75 -1.10
N GLN A 190 16.27 -8.54 -0.57
CA GLN A 190 16.94 -7.48 -1.33
C GLN A 190 18.33 -7.93 -1.82
N ILE A 191 18.66 -7.61 -3.09
CA ILE A 191 19.91 -8.01 -3.72
C ILE A 191 20.89 -6.84 -3.69
N LEU A 192 21.63 -6.72 -2.59
CA LEU A 192 22.57 -5.62 -2.40
C LEU A 192 23.60 -5.55 -3.54
N PRO A 193 23.93 -4.35 -4.04
CA PRO A 193 25.01 -4.19 -4.99
C PRO A 193 26.31 -4.72 -4.36
N MET A 194 27.08 -5.47 -5.15
CA MET A 194 28.38 -5.96 -4.73
C MET A 194 29.25 -4.73 -4.39
N GLU A 195 29.83 -4.70 -3.18
CA GLU A 195 30.72 -3.58 -2.82
C GLU A 195 31.80 -3.43 -3.89
N PRO A 196 32.10 -2.19 -4.35
CA PRO A 196 33.15 -1.98 -5.31
C PRO A 196 34.45 -2.54 -4.73
N ALA A 197 35.03 -3.54 -5.40
CA ALA A 197 36.33 -4.09 -5.04
C ALA A 197 37.29 -2.91 -4.85
N SER A 198 37.93 -2.84 -3.67
CA SER A 198 38.88 -1.77 -3.34
C SER A 198 39.85 -1.62 -4.50
N VAL A 199 39.76 -0.50 -5.22
CA VAL A 199 40.69 -0.19 -6.30
C VAL A 199 42.07 -0.15 -5.67
N ALA A 200 42.89 -1.17 -5.95
CA ALA A 200 44.28 -1.17 -5.50
C ALA A 200 44.92 0.13 -5.96
N ALA A 201 45.47 0.90 -5.01
CA ALA A 201 46.09 2.18 -5.31
C ALA A 201 47.09 2.00 -6.46
N PRO A 202 47.10 2.88 -7.48
CA PRO A 202 48.04 2.77 -8.57
C PRO A 202 49.46 2.81 -7.99
N VAL A 203 50.25 1.75 -8.26
CA VAL A 203 51.66 1.69 -7.87
C VAL A 203 52.39 2.81 -8.61
N ARG A 204 52.56 3.96 -7.95
CA ARG A 204 53.40 5.04 -8.44
C ARG A 204 54.85 4.66 -8.18
N GLY A 205 55.58 4.26 -9.23
CA GLY A 205 57.05 4.23 -9.16
C GLY A 205 57.78 3.14 -9.95
N LEU A 206 57.42 2.89 -11.21
CA LEU A 206 58.29 2.14 -12.13
C LEU A 206 58.34 2.80 -13.52
N TRP A 207 58.69 4.08 -13.55
CA TRP A 207 59.32 4.78 -14.68
C TRP A 207 60.18 5.91 -14.13
#